data_AF-A0A920JZL8-F1
#
_entry.id   AF-A0A920JZL8-F1
#
_cell.length_a   1.000
_cell.length_b   1.000
_cell.length_c   1.000
_cell.angle_alpha   90.00
_cell.angle_beta   90.00
_cell.angle_gamma   90.00
#
_symmetry.space_group_name_H-M   'P 1'
#
loop_
_entity.id
_entity.type
_entity.pdbx_description
1 polymer ?
#
loop_
_entity_poly.entity_id
_entity_poly.type
_entity_poly.pdbx_seq_one_letter_code
_entity_poly.pdbx_strand_id
1 'polypeptide(L)' 'MIEYQNIFTQVQVRGPVEMGVDNENNMAAERGGTPWFSRLAGWIGNAQIGPVFLGWTGLLLFLQVCCGL' A
#
# COMPACT_ATOMS: atom_id res chain seq x y z
N MET A 1 33.35 -15.41 8.52
CA MET A 1 33.11 -14.16 7.76
C MET A 1 31.61 -13.88 7.86
N ILE A 2 31.24 -12.75 8.47
CA ILE A 2 29.84 -12.33 8.63
C ILE A 2 29.57 -11.31 7.53
N GLU A 3 28.64 -11.62 6.63
CA GLU A 3 28.24 -10.74 5.56
C GLU A 3 26.76 -10.40 5.65
N TYR A 4 26.41 -9.23 5.13
CA TYR A 4 25.05 -8.73 5.12
C TYR A 4 24.17 -9.55 4.16
N GLN A 5 23.09 -10.12 4.70
CA GLN A 5 22.19 -11.03 3.98
C GLN A 5 20.98 -10.34 3.32
N ASN A 6 20.89 -9.00 3.40
CA ASN A 6 19.77 -8.21 2.85
C ASN A 6 18.36 -8.66 3.28
N ILE A 7 18.25 -9.23 4.49
CA ILE A 7 16.96 -9.63 5.09
C ILE A 7 16.23 -8.44 5.72
N PHE A 8 16.99 -7.46 6.22
CA PHE A 8 16.44 -6.24 6.79
C PHE A 8 17.12 -5.02 6.20
N THR A 9 16.34 -4.04 5.78
CA THR A 9 16.87 -2.79 5.22
C THR A 9 17.70 -2.04 6.28
N GLN A 10 19.00 -1.83 6.01
CA GLN A 10 19.89 -1.09 6.93
C GLN A 10 19.51 0.38 7.04
N VAL A 11 19.09 0.98 5.93
CA VAL A 11 18.69 2.38 5.83
C VAL A 11 17.37 2.45 5.06
N GLN A 12 16.36 3.07 5.68
CA GLN A 12 15.08 3.36 5.03
C GLN A 12 15.11 4.77 4.45
N VAL A 13 15.13 4.89 3.13
CA VAL A 13 14.98 6.18 2.43
C VAL A 13 13.50 6.41 2.13
N ARG A 14 13.00 7.63 2.35
CA ARG A 14 11.61 8.01 2.06
C ARG A 14 11.55 9.06 0.95
N GLY A 15 10.71 8.82 -0.04
CA GLY A 15 10.32 9.79 -1.05
C GLY A 15 8.96 10.43 -0.75
N PRO A 16 8.48 11.35 -1.59
CA PRO A 16 7.09 11.80 -1.56
C PRO A 16 6.15 10.60 -1.75
N VAL A 17 4.93 10.72 -1.25
CA VAL A 17 3.89 9.70 -1.37
C VAL A 17 3.64 9.39 -2.84
N GLU A 18 3.76 8.12 -3.21
CA GLU A 18 3.44 7.67 -4.56
C GLU A 18 1.95 7.32 -4.64
N MET A 19 1.18 8.11 -5.39
CA MET A 19 -0.27 7.91 -5.53
C MET A 19 -0.64 6.86 -6.59
N GLY A 20 0.35 6.30 -7.29
CA GLY A 20 0.22 5.27 -8.31
C GLY A 20 -0.09 5.86 -9.69
N VAL A 21 0.13 5.08 -10.75
CA VAL A 21 -0.11 5.51 -12.13
C VAL A 21 -1.60 5.69 -12.39
N ASP A 22 -2.02 6.82 -12.95
CA ASP A 22 -3.40 7.05 -13.38
C ASP A 22 -3.60 6.61 -14.84
N ASN A 23 -4.81 6.20 -15.19
CA ASN A 23 -5.19 5.77 -16.54
C ASN A 23 -6.23 6.75 -17.12
N GLU A 24 -6.44 6.69 -18.45
CA GLU A 24 -7.37 7.55 -19.20
C GLU A 24 -8.81 7.57 -18.65
N ASN A 25 -9.19 6.56 -17.86
CA ASN A 25 -10.51 6.43 -17.23
C ASN A 25 -10.58 6.96 -15.78
N ASN A 26 -9.66 7.83 -15.36
CA ASN A 26 -9.67 8.47 -14.03
C ASN A 26 -9.77 7.45 -12.88
N MET A 27 -8.91 6.43 -12.94
CA MET A 27 -8.84 5.38 -11.91
C MET A 27 -8.34 5.92 -10.57
N ALA A 28 -7.77 7.14 -10.56
CA ALA A 28 -7.42 7.87 -9.36
C ALA A 28 -8.64 8.27 -8.51
N ALA A 29 -9.84 8.45 -9.09
CA ALA A 29 -11.03 8.90 -8.37
C ALA A 29 -11.61 7.85 -7.39
N GLU A 30 -11.43 6.56 -7.67
CA GLU A 30 -11.87 5.44 -6.81
C GLU A 30 -10.79 4.99 -5.81
N ARG A 31 -9.64 5.69 -5.76
CA ARG A 31 -8.58 5.43 -4.77
C ARG A 31 -8.95 6.11 -3.45
N GLY A 32 -9.21 5.29 -2.43
CA GLY A 32 -9.53 5.72 -1.08
C GLY A 32 -8.38 5.49 -0.10
N GLY A 33 -8.35 6.31 0.95
CA GLY A 33 -7.42 6.16 2.07
C GLY A 33 -6.19 7.06 1.96
N THR A 34 -5.87 7.75 3.05
CA THR A 34 -4.64 8.54 3.19
C THR A 34 -3.46 7.58 3.33
N PRO A 35 -2.53 7.53 2.38
CA PRO A 35 -1.34 6.68 2.49
C PRO A 35 -0.50 7.13 3.69
N TRP A 36 0.00 6.15 4.44
CA TRP A 36 0.89 6.39 5.57
C TRP A 36 2.12 5.50 5.47
N PHE A 37 3.14 5.83 6.25
CA PHE A 37 4.39 5.10 6.24
C PHE A 37 4.61 4.33 7.55
N SER A 38 4.72 3.01 7.48
CA SER A 38 5.06 2.15 8.62
C SER A 38 6.56 1.84 8.65
N ARG A 39 7.23 2.21 9.75
CA ARG A 39 8.67 1.93 9.94
C ARG A 39 8.94 0.44 10.12
N LEU A 40 7.99 -0.30 10.68
CA LEU A 40 8.09 -1.75 10.89
C LEU A 40 7.99 -2.51 9.56
N ALA A 41 7.04 -2.12 8.70
CA ALA A 41 6.94 -2.68 7.34
C ALA A 41 8.17 -2.32 6.50
N GLY A 42 8.71 -1.12 6.69
CA GLY A 42 9.93 -0.64 6.02
C GLY A 42 11.19 -1.47 6.28
N TRP A 43 11.26 -2.24 7.37
CA TRP A 43 12.41 -3.11 7.64
C TRP A 43 12.42 -4.36 6.76
N ILE A 44 11.25 -4.85 6.37
CA ILE A 44 11.10 -6.06 5.54
C ILE A 44 10.88 -5.70 4.07
N GLY A 45 10.38 -4.50 3.77
CA GLY A 45 10.08 -4.06 2.41
C GLY A 45 9.70 -2.59 2.30
N ASN A 46 8.71 -2.28 1.44
CA ASN A 46 8.26 -0.91 1.24
C ASN A 46 7.56 -0.38 2.50
N ALA A 47 7.93 0.82 2.93
CA ALA A 47 7.35 1.48 4.10
C ALA A 47 5.97 2.09 3.82
N GLN A 48 5.63 2.36 2.54
CA GLN A 48 4.37 2.97 2.16
C GLN A 48 3.23 1.94 2.18
N ILE A 49 2.16 2.25 2.92
CA ILE A 49 0.93 1.46 2.97
C ILE A 49 -0.20 2.34 2.43
N GLY A 50 -0.86 1.88 1.37
CA GLY A 50 -1.87 2.63 0.61
C GLY A 50 -1.28 3.41 -0.57
N PRO A 51 -2.11 4.02 -1.45
CA PRO A 51 -3.57 4.10 -1.41
C PRO A 51 -4.26 2.80 -1.84
N VAL A 52 -5.44 2.51 -1.29
CA VAL A 52 -6.21 1.31 -1.64
C VAL A 52 -7.24 1.66 -2.70
N PHE A 53 -7.30 0.88 -3.77
CA PHE A 53 -8.34 0.99 -4.76
C PHE A 53 -9.60 0.29 -4.25
N LEU A 54 -10.68 1.05 -4.04
CA LEU A 54 -11.98 0.54 -3.57
C LEU A 54 -13.04 0.90 -4.60
N GLY A 55 -13.05 0.18 -5.71
CA GLY A 55 -14.15 0.21 -6.67
C GLY A 55 -15.39 -0.54 -6.18
N TRP A 56 -16.46 -0.54 -6.98
CA TRP A 56 -17.74 -1.20 -6.66
C TRP A 56 -17.59 -2.68 -6.25
N THR A 57 -16.73 -3.43 -6.93
CA THR A 57 -16.45 -4.84 -6.63
C THR A 57 -15.71 -5.04 -5.31
N GLY A 58 -14.79 -4.12 -4.96
CA GLY A 58 -14.09 -4.13 -3.68
C GLY A 58 -15.02 -3.81 -2.52
N LEU A 59 -15.98 -2.91 -2.72
CA LEU A 59 -16.99 -2.56 -1.72
C LEU A 59 -17.98 -3.70 -1.47
N LEU A 60 -18.40 -4.40 -2.54
CA LEU A 60 -19.23 -5.61 -2.41
C LEU A 60 -18.50 -6.73 -1.65
N LEU A 61 -17.21 -6.95 -1.94
CA LEU A 61 -16.41 -7.94 -1.21
C LEU A 61 -16.26 -7.56 0.27
N PHE A 62 -15.99 -6.28 0.56
CA PHE A 62 -15.89 -5.79 1.93
C PHE A 62 -17.22 -5.95 2.68
N LEU A 63 -18.33 -5.62 2.03
CA LEU A 63 -19.66 -5.79 2.60
C LEU A 63 -20.02 -7.27 2.82
N GLN A 64 -19.67 -8.16 1.90
CA GLN A 64 -19.86 -9.60 2.05
C GLN A 64 -19.11 -10.13 3.28
N VAL A 65 -17.82 -9.80 3.40
CA VAL A 65 -16.97 -10.26 4.50
C VAL A 65 -17.40 -9.63 5.84
N CYS A 66 -17.86 -8.38 5.83
CA CYS A 66 -18.30 -7.69 7.04
C CYS A 66 -19.72 -8.10 7.49
N CYS A 67 -20.63 -8.40 6.55
CA CYS A 67 -22.03 -8.73 6.82
C CYS A 67 -22.31 -10.25 6.86
N GLY A 68 -21.36 -11.11 6.47
CA GLY A 68 -21.43 -12.56 6.63
C GLY A 68 -22.53 -13.25 5.81
N LEU A 69 -22.88 -12.71 4.64
CA LEU A 69 -23.79 -13.36 3.69
C LEU A 69 -23.07 -14.44 2.86
#